data_AF-A0A7S3PQY5-F1
#
_entry.id   AF-A0A7S3PQY5-F1
#
_cell.length_a   1.000
_cell.length_b   1.000
_cell.length_c   1.000
_cell.angle_alpha   90.00
_cell.angle_beta   90.00
_cell.angle_gamma   90.00
#
_symmetry.space_group_name_H-M   'P 1'
#
loop_
_entity.id
_entity.type
_entity.pdbx_description
1 polymer ?
#
loop_
_entity_poly.entity_id
_entity_poly.type
_entity_poly.pdbx_seq_one_letter_code
_entity_poly.pdbx_strand_id
1 'polypeptide(L)'
;DNWAAEGATGWSYSDVLPYFKKSETLQRGNQIPESPLNRSVHGSTGPLTVSVKEPVNPVAENFVRSSTKLGLEIGDYNDGSMNGKVSLMQQTIREGSRCDTATAFLRAAGKRNNLTIAVNSH
;
A
#
# COMPACT_ATOMS: atom_id res chain seq x y z
N ASP A 1 -9.50 9.42 -12.26
CA ASP A 1 -10.59 10.18 -12.92
C ASP A 1 -10.11 10.93 -14.13
N ASN A 2 -9.08 11.78 -14.01
CA ASN A 2 -8.52 12.50 -15.18
C ASN A 2 -8.13 11.58 -16.34
N TRP A 3 -7.47 10.44 -16.07
CA TRP A 3 -7.16 9.48 -17.14
C TRP A 3 -8.40 9.00 -17.91
N ALA A 4 -9.50 8.70 -17.21
CA ALA A 4 -10.74 8.33 -17.86
C ALA A 4 -11.36 9.50 -18.65
N ALA A 5 -11.31 10.72 -18.09
CA ALA A 5 -11.77 11.94 -18.77
C ALA A 5 -10.95 12.26 -20.04
N GLU A 6 -9.66 11.90 -20.05
CA GLU A 6 -8.73 12.06 -21.18
C GLU A 6 -8.83 10.91 -22.21
N GLY A 7 -9.76 9.97 -22.01
CA GLY A 7 -10.08 8.91 -22.98
C GLY A 7 -9.62 7.49 -22.59
N ALA A 8 -8.89 7.32 -21.48
CA ALA A 8 -8.55 6.00 -20.95
C ALA A 8 -9.76 5.37 -20.24
N THR A 9 -10.73 4.90 -21.03
CA THR A 9 -11.96 4.27 -20.53
C THR A 9 -11.62 3.12 -19.56
N GLY A 10 -12.23 3.11 -18.37
CA GLY A 10 -11.95 2.14 -17.32
C GLY A 10 -10.77 2.47 -16.41
N TRP A 11 -10.24 3.70 -16.46
CA TRP A 11 -9.15 4.18 -15.60
C TRP A 11 -9.58 5.29 -14.62
N SER A 12 -10.87 5.32 -14.23
CA SER A 12 -11.31 6.14 -13.09
C SER A 12 -10.81 5.55 -11.77
N TYR A 13 -10.84 6.31 -10.68
CA TYR A 13 -10.44 5.81 -9.36
C TYR A 13 -11.29 4.59 -8.96
N SER A 14 -12.60 4.65 -9.17
CA SER A 14 -13.51 3.53 -8.90
C SER A 14 -13.20 2.28 -9.72
N ASP A 15 -12.71 2.43 -10.95
CA ASP A 15 -12.36 1.29 -11.81
C ASP A 15 -11.07 0.61 -11.37
N VAL A 16 -10.08 1.39 -10.92
CA VAL A 16 -8.76 0.85 -10.54
C VAL A 16 -8.66 0.40 -9.09
N LEU A 17 -9.50 0.93 -8.18
CA LEU A 17 -9.50 0.56 -6.76
C LEU A 17 -9.62 -0.97 -6.53
N PRO A 18 -10.49 -1.72 -7.23
CA PRO A 18 -10.53 -3.17 -7.12
C PRO A 18 -9.19 -3.85 -7.43
N TYR A 19 -8.39 -3.30 -8.36
CA TYR A 19 -7.08 -3.86 -8.72
C TYR A 19 -6.02 -3.55 -7.66
N PHE A 20 -6.03 -2.34 -7.08
CA PHE A 20 -5.19 -2.04 -5.92
C PHE A 20 -5.48 -3.01 -4.77
N LYS A 21 -6.76 -3.19 -4.42
CA LYS A 21 -7.19 -4.14 -3.38
C LYS A 21 -6.85 -5.59 -3.71
N LYS A 22 -6.94 -6.00 -4.98
CA LYS A 22 -6.57 -7.34 -5.43
C LYS A 22 -5.06 -7.59 -5.32
N SER A 23 -4.25 -6.56 -5.56
CA SER A 23 -2.78 -6.67 -5.51
C SER A 23 -2.25 -6.74 -4.07
N GLU A 24 -2.95 -6.11 -3.14
CA GLU A 24 -2.44 -5.81 -1.80
C GLU A 24 -2.93 -6.80 -0.72
N THR A 25 -2.06 -7.08 0.23
CA THR A 25 -2.43 -7.49 1.58
C THR A 25 -1.85 -6.48 2.57
N LEU A 26 -2.70 -5.63 3.14
CA LEU A 26 -2.33 -4.73 4.22
C LEU A 26 -2.35 -5.50 5.55
N GLN A 27 -1.16 -5.85 6.05
CA GLN A 27 -1.00 -6.58 7.31
C GLN A 27 -1.65 -5.84 8.48
N ARG A 28 -2.22 -6.60 9.40
CA ARG A 28 -2.58 -6.11 10.73
C ARG A 28 -1.27 -5.94 11.49
N GLY A 29 -0.98 -4.72 11.92
CA GLY A 29 0.25 -4.38 12.66
C GLY A 29 0.03 -3.15 13.53
N ASN A 30 1.09 -2.67 14.17
CA ASN A 30 1.13 -1.50 15.03
C ASN A 30 0.77 -0.21 14.27
N GLN A 31 -0.53 -0.01 14.10
CA GLN A 31 -1.10 1.31 13.87
C GLN A 31 -1.15 2.00 15.23
N ILE A 32 -0.74 3.26 15.30
CA ILE A 32 -1.07 4.08 16.46
C ILE A 32 -2.57 4.42 16.37
N PRO A 33 -3.32 4.40 17.49
CA PRO A 33 -4.76 4.70 17.49
C PRO A 33 -5.13 6.00 16.76
N GLU A 34 -4.22 6.97 16.80
CA GLU A 34 -4.37 8.29 16.20
C GLU A 34 -4.20 8.29 14.68
N SER A 35 -3.64 7.24 14.08
CA SER A 35 -3.38 7.10 12.64
C SER A 35 -4.10 5.88 12.04
N PRO A 36 -5.45 5.88 12.03
CA PRO A 36 -6.21 4.75 11.53
C PRO A 36 -6.04 4.58 10.02
N LEU A 37 -5.95 3.33 9.57
CA LEU A 37 -5.97 3.00 8.14
C LEU A 37 -7.41 2.70 7.68
N ASN A 38 -7.81 3.23 6.53
CA ASN A 38 -9.14 3.01 5.97
C ASN A 38 -9.20 1.63 5.30
N ARG A 39 -9.65 0.63 6.06
CA ARG A 39 -9.72 -0.76 5.57
C ARG A 39 -10.60 -0.97 4.34
N SER A 40 -11.51 -0.05 4.01
CA SER A 40 -12.39 -0.19 2.84
C SER A 40 -11.65 -0.08 1.51
N VAL A 41 -10.52 0.65 1.49
CA VAL A 41 -9.70 0.89 0.27
C VAL A 41 -8.51 -0.06 0.15
N HIS A 42 -8.24 -0.85 1.18
CA HIS A 42 -7.09 -1.76 1.23
C HIS A 42 -7.46 -3.21 0.93
N GLY A 43 -6.49 -3.94 0.38
CA GLY A 43 -6.56 -5.38 0.16
C GLY A 43 -6.19 -6.18 1.40
N SER A 44 -6.68 -7.42 1.49
CA SER A 44 -6.39 -8.33 2.60
C SER A 44 -5.90 -9.72 2.17
N THR A 45 -5.84 -9.97 0.86
CA THR A 45 -5.54 -11.30 0.29
C THR A 45 -4.58 -11.24 -0.89
N GLY A 46 -4.20 -10.04 -1.35
CA GLY A 46 -3.31 -9.87 -2.49
C GLY A 46 -1.85 -10.27 -2.20
N PRO A 47 -1.09 -10.59 -3.25
CA PRO A 47 0.28 -11.09 -3.13
C PRO A 47 1.30 -10.05 -2.65
N LEU A 48 1.05 -8.75 -2.76
CA LEU A 48 1.96 -7.70 -2.32
C LEU A 48 1.64 -7.32 -0.88
N THR A 49 2.55 -7.62 0.05
CA THR A 49 2.34 -7.30 1.46
C THR A 49 2.74 -5.85 1.74
N VAL A 50 1.81 -5.10 2.33
CA VAL A 50 2.03 -3.74 2.83
C VAL A 50 1.88 -3.76 4.34
N SER A 51 2.79 -3.06 5.03
CA SER A 51 2.77 -2.94 6.49
C SER A 51 3.37 -1.61 6.93
N VAL A 52 3.09 -1.21 8.16
CA VAL A 52 3.87 -0.18 8.86
C VAL A 52 5.05 -0.90 9.53
N LYS A 53 6.26 -0.30 9.47
CA LYS A 53 7.44 -0.89 10.08
C LYS A 53 7.25 -1.13 11.58
N GLU A 54 7.66 -2.31 12.02
CA GLU A 54 7.70 -2.69 13.44
C GLU A 54 9.15 -2.90 13.93
N PRO A 55 9.49 -2.41 15.15
CA PRO A 55 8.69 -1.49 15.97
C PRO A 55 8.57 -0.10 15.32
N VAL A 56 7.48 0.61 15.65
CA VAL A 56 7.28 1.99 15.20
C VAL A 56 8.37 2.88 15.82
N ASN A 57 9.01 3.71 15.01
CA ASN A 57 10.00 4.65 15.52
C ASN A 57 9.30 5.76 16.33
N PRO A 58 9.69 6.01 17.60
CA PRO A 58 9.08 7.06 18.42
C PRO A 58 9.11 8.45 17.77
N VAL A 59 10.11 8.76 16.94
CA VAL A 59 10.20 10.02 16.20
C VAL A 59 9.09 10.11 15.15
N ALA A 60 8.80 9.01 14.45
CA ALA A 60 7.73 8.98 13.44
C ALA A 60 6.35 9.13 14.10
N GLU A 61 6.12 8.44 15.22
CA GLU A 61 4.90 8.60 16.02
C GLU A 61 4.72 10.04 16.52
N ASN A 62 5.77 10.64 17.09
CA ASN A 62 5.73 12.01 17.57
C ASN A 62 5.50 13.03 16.44
N PHE A 63 6.07 12.77 15.27
CA PHE A 63 5.82 13.59 14.07
C PHE A 63 4.34 13.56 13.68
N VAL A 64 3.76 12.37 13.56
CA VAL A 64 2.34 12.19 13.21
C VAL A 64 1.46 12.89 14.25
N ARG A 65 1.69 12.65 15.54
CA ARG A 65 0.93 13.32 16.62
C ARG A 65 1.05 14.84 16.59
N SER A 66 2.26 15.35 16.35
CA SER A 66 2.51 16.80 16.36
C SER A 66 1.90 17.52 15.16
N SER A 67 1.62 16.81 14.06
CA SER A 67 0.99 17.39 12.87
C SER A 67 -0.37 18.04 13.15
N THR A 68 -1.11 17.50 14.12
CA THR A 68 -2.40 18.05 14.58
C THR A 68 -2.29 19.48 15.11
N LYS A 69 -1.12 19.86 15.67
CA LYS A 69 -0.87 21.23 16.15
C LYS A 69 -0.81 22.25 15.01
N LEU A 70 -0.59 21.79 13.78
CA LEU A 70 -0.62 22.59 12.56
C LEU A 70 -1.98 22.51 11.85
N GLY A 71 -2.98 21.85 12.47
CA GLY A 71 -4.30 21.64 11.89
C GLY A 71 -4.32 20.58 10.77
N LEU A 72 -3.29 19.75 10.66
CA LEU A 72 -3.26 18.65 9.69
C LEU A 72 -4.11 17.47 10.17
N GLU A 73 -4.81 16.84 9.24
CA GLU A 73 -5.62 15.65 9.51
C GLU A 73 -4.70 14.43 9.59
N ILE A 74 -4.88 13.60 10.62
CA ILE A 74 -4.24 12.28 10.65
C ILE A 74 -5.20 11.30 9.98
N GLY A 75 -4.71 10.55 9.00
CA GLY A 75 -5.54 9.58 8.28
C GLY A 75 -4.79 8.87 7.16
N ASP A 76 -5.49 7.92 6.54
CA ASP A 76 -4.93 7.10 5.48
C ASP A 76 -4.78 7.89 4.17
N TYR A 77 -3.54 8.09 3.74
CA TYR A 77 -3.26 8.81 2.48
C TYR A 77 -3.63 8.01 1.22
N ASN A 78 -3.94 6.72 1.34
CA ASN A 78 -4.33 5.85 0.22
C ASN A 78 -5.85 5.77 0.01
N ASP A 79 -6.66 6.51 0.77
CA ASP A 79 -8.12 6.36 0.76
C ASP A 79 -8.86 7.12 -0.36
N GLY A 80 -8.13 7.60 -1.36
CA GLY A 80 -8.67 8.36 -2.49
C GLY A 80 -8.65 9.87 -2.27
N SER A 81 -8.38 10.36 -1.06
CA SER A 81 -8.15 11.79 -0.78
C SER A 81 -6.80 12.01 -0.10
N MET A 82 -5.72 11.96 -0.90
CA MET A 82 -4.34 12.05 -0.41
C MET A 82 -4.02 13.41 0.24
N ASN A 83 -4.68 14.49 -0.19
CA ASN A 83 -4.33 15.84 0.22
C ASN A 83 -4.65 16.07 1.70
N GLY A 84 -3.65 16.51 2.47
CA GLY A 84 -3.82 16.99 3.85
C GLY A 84 -3.73 15.91 4.93
N LYS A 85 -3.50 14.65 4.57
CA LYS A 85 -3.40 13.54 5.52
C LYS A 85 -1.96 13.24 5.92
N VAL A 86 -1.77 13.07 7.22
CA VAL A 86 -0.52 12.62 7.82
C VAL A 86 -0.75 11.22 8.39
N SER A 87 0.17 10.29 8.16
CA SER A 87 0.10 8.93 8.72
C SER A 87 1.50 8.37 8.89
N LEU A 88 1.60 7.28 9.66
CA LEU A 88 2.77 6.41 9.57
C LEU A 88 2.92 5.89 8.13
N MET A 89 4.18 5.75 7.71
CA MET A 89 4.51 5.29 6.36
C MET A 89 4.14 3.82 6.19
N GLN A 90 3.33 3.53 5.18
CA GLN A 90 3.05 2.17 4.73
C GLN A 90 4.14 1.74 3.73
N GLN A 91 4.69 0.55 3.91
CA GLN A 91 5.84 0.04 3.17
C GLN A 91 5.58 -1.37 2.66
N THR A 92 6.17 -1.73 1.52
CA THR A 92 6.12 -3.10 0.98
C THR A 92 7.07 -4.02 1.75
N ILE A 93 6.66 -4.40 2.97
CA ILE A 93 7.43 -5.24 3.89
C ILE A 93 6.55 -6.42 4.32
N ARG A 94 7.11 -7.63 4.19
CA ARG A 94 6.56 -8.88 4.71
C ARG A 94 7.52 -9.42 5.75
N GLU A 95 7.07 -9.54 7.00
CA GLU A 95 7.86 -10.18 8.08
C GLU A 95 9.25 -9.54 8.23
N GLY A 96 9.31 -8.20 8.23
CA GLY A 96 10.55 -7.44 8.37
C GLY A 96 11.45 -7.40 7.13
N SER A 97 11.12 -8.15 6.07
CA SER A 97 11.88 -8.17 4.81
C SER A 97 11.15 -7.45 3.69
N ARG A 98 11.91 -6.92 2.71
CA ARG A 98 11.35 -6.31 1.51
C ARG A 98 10.43 -7.29 0.77
N CYS A 99 9.22 -6.86 0.46
CA CYS A 99 8.29 -7.56 -0.41
C CYS A 99 8.30 -6.88 -1.80
N ASP A 100 9.27 -7.22 -2.64
CA ASP A 100 9.34 -6.73 -4.02
C ASP A 100 8.38 -7.48 -4.96
N THR A 101 8.28 -7.01 -6.22
CA THR A 101 7.40 -7.61 -7.23
C THR A 101 7.76 -9.06 -7.55
N ALA A 102 9.05 -9.41 -7.52
CA ALA A 102 9.50 -10.78 -7.72
C ALA A 102 9.05 -11.69 -6.57
N THR A 103 9.16 -11.23 -5.33
CA THR A 103 8.75 -11.95 -4.11
C THR A 103 7.23 -12.07 -4.01
N ALA A 104 6.52 -11.00 -4.32
CA ALA A 104 5.06 -10.96 -4.29
C ALA A 104 4.44 -11.83 -5.39
N PHE A 105 4.81 -11.60 -6.65
CA PHE A 105 4.10 -12.15 -7.80
C PHE A 105 4.86 -13.30 -8.47
N LEU A 106 6.16 -13.17 -8.72
CA LEU A 106 6.91 -14.14 -9.53
C LEU A 106 7.28 -15.41 -8.76
N ARG A 107 7.68 -15.31 -7.48
CA ARG A 107 8.18 -16.46 -6.71
C ARG A 107 7.15 -17.58 -6.59
N ALA A 108 5.88 -17.24 -6.38
CA ALA A 108 4.80 -18.22 -6.36
C ALA A 108 4.43 -18.70 -7.77
N ALA A 109 4.37 -17.80 -8.75
CA ALA A 109 4.00 -18.12 -10.12
C ALA A 109 5.07 -18.92 -10.88
N GLY A 110 6.35 -18.79 -10.52
CA GLY A 110 7.48 -19.49 -11.14
C GLY A 110 7.47 -21.00 -10.97
N LYS A 111 6.59 -21.54 -10.11
CA LYS A 111 6.33 -22.98 -10.00
C LYS A 111 5.40 -23.52 -11.08
N ARG A 112 4.81 -22.66 -11.91
CA ARG A 112 3.85 -23.06 -12.94
C ARG A 112 4.60 -23.49 -14.21
N ASN A 113 4.18 -24.62 -14.78
CA ASN A 113 4.81 -25.18 -15.99
C ASN A 113 4.61 -24.32 -17.24
N ASN A 114 3.68 -23.35 -17.21
CA ASN A 114 3.40 -22.44 -18.32
C ASN A 114 4.09 -21.06 -18.18
N LEU A 115 5.05 -20.91 -17.25
CA LEU A 115 5.83 -19.69 -17.07
C LEU A 115 7.33 -20.00 -17.14
N THR A 116 8.03 -19.37 -18.08
CA THR A 116 9.49 -19.43 -18.17
C THR A 116 10.08 -18.08 -17.79
N ILE A 117 11.05 -18.06 -16.87
CA ILE A 117 11.75 -16.85 -16.44
C ILE A 117 13.20 -16.95 -16.93
N ALA A 118 13.55 -16.13 -17.93
CA ALA A 118 14.92 -15.98 -18.40
C ALA A 118 15.58 -14.80 -17.66
N VAL A 119 16.72 -15.05 -17.03
CA VAL A 119 17.54 -14.02 -16.39
C VAL A 119 18.66 -13.60 -17.31
N ASN A 120 19.15 -12.36 -17.18
CA ASN A 120 20.26 -11.80 -17.98
C ASN A 120 19.99 -11.83 -19.50
N SER A 121 18.77 -11.51 -19.92
CA SER A 121 18.38 -11.41 -21.33
C SER A 121 17.95 -9.98 -21.63
N HIS A 122 18.49 -9.37 -22.68
CA HIS A 122 18.25 -7.98 -23.11
C HIS A 122 17.69 -7.96 -24.54
#